data_AF-A9UED0-F1
#
_entry.id   AF-A9UED0-F1
#
_cell.length_a   1.000
_cell.length_b   1.000
_cell.length_c   1.000
_cell.angle_alpha   90.00
_cell.angle_beta   90.00
_cell.angle_gamma   90.00
#
_symmetry.space_group_name_H-M   'P 1'
#
loop_
_entity.id
_entity.type
_entity.pdbx_description
1 polymer ?
#
loop_
_entity_poly.entity_id
_entity_poly.type
_entity_poly.pdbx_seq_one_letter_code
_entity_poly.pdbx_strand_id
1 'polypeptide(L)' 'VLVYTVFSATDPKRTARDAFVPLVAALPIGLAVFVVHLATIPITGTGINPARSLGAAVLYNQHKTWKQHWIFWVG' A
#
# COMPACT_ATOMS: atom_id res chain seq x y z
N VAL A 1 0.57 7.95 -5.76
CA VAL A 1 1.86 8.30 -5.11
C VAL A 1 2.69 7.05 -4.84
N LEU A 2 2.24 6.15 -3.96
CA LEU A 2 3.00 4.95 -3.60
C LEU A 2 3.44 4.08 -4.80
N VAL A 3 2.51 3.65 -5.64
CA VAL A 3 2.82 2.76 -6.80
C VAL A 3 3.76 3.43 -7.80
N TYR A 4 3.59 4.74 -8.03
CA TYR A 4 4.51 5.52 -8.87
C TYR A 4 5.94 5.54 -8.29
N THR A 5 6.08 5.71 -6.97
CA THR A 5 7.38 5.63 -6.30
C THR A 5 7.98 4.24 -6.37
N VAL A 6 7.17 3.17 -6.32
CA VAL A 6 7.65 1.79 -6.51
C VAL A 6 8.27 1.62 -7.88
N PHE A 7 7.57 2.02 -8.95
CA PHE A 7 8.12 1.93 -10.31
C PHE A 7 9.38 2.81 -10.49
N SER A 8 9.38 4.02 -9.95
CA SER A 8 10.55 4.92 -9.98
C SER A 8 11.75 4.39 -9.19
N ALA A 9 11.51 3.52 -8.20
CA ALA A 9 12.54 2.94 -7.35
C ALA A 9 13.06 1.59 -7.86
N THR A 10 12.58 1.10 -9.00
CA THR A 10 13.07 -0.15 -9.61
C THR A 10 14.48 0.00 -10.19
N ASP A 11 15.36 -0.95 -9.88
CA ASP A 11 16.67 -1.06 -10.50
C ASP A 11 16.58 -2.03 -11.71
N PRO A 12 16.71 -1.53 -12.96
CA PRO A 12 16.58 -2.37 -14.16
C PRO A 12 17.72 -3.38 -14.33
N LYS A 13 18.82 -3.25 -13.57
CA LYS A 13 20.01 -4.11 -13.67
C LYS A 13 20.05 -5.18 -12.58
N ARG A 14 19.14 -5.14 -11.61
CA ARG A 14 19.16 -6.02 -10.45
C ARG A 14 17.80 -6.67 -10.26
N THR A 15 17.78 -7.99 -10.23
CA THR A 15 16.56 -8.78 -10.02
C THR A 15 16.62 -9.57 -8.73
N ALA A 16 15.45 -9.91 -8.20
CA ALA A 16 15.32 -10.86 -7.11
C ALA A 16 15.89 -12.22 -7.52
N ARG A 17 16.35 -12.97 -6.51
CA ARG A 17 16.97 -14.28 -6.72
C ARG A 17 15.96 -15.22 -7.38
N ASP A 18 16.39 -15.87 -8.46
CA ASP A 18 15.60 -16.84 -9.23
C ASP A 18 14.26 -16.32 -9.78
N ALA A 19 14.12 -14.99 -9.96
CA ALA A 19 12.91 -14.38 -10.51
C ALA A 19 13.22 -13.14 -11.37
N PHE A 20 12.40 -12.89 -12.41
CA PHE A 20 12.46 -11.65 -13.22
C PHE A 20 11.74 -10.47 -12.53
N VAL A 21 11.93 -10.32 -11.22
CA VAL A 21 11.31 -9.23 -10.43
C VAL A 21 12.40 -8.19 -10.14
N PRO A 22 12.25 -6.92 -10.55
CA PRO A 22 13.21 -5.87 -10.26
C PRO A 22 13.38 -5.66 -8.76
N LEU A 23 14.63 -5.47 -8.32
CA LEU A 23 14.91 -5.00 -6.97
C LEU A 23 14.47 -3.53 -6.85
N VAL A 24 13.94 -3.17 -5.69
CA VAL A 24 13.43 -1.82 -5.42
C VAL A 24 14.21 -1.15 -4.29
N ALA A 25 14.45 0.15 -4.42
CA ALA A 25 14.97 0.95 -3.32
C ALA A 25 13.89 1.11 -2.23
N ALA A 26 14.11 0.52 -1.06
CA ALA A 26 13.11 0.47 0.01
C ALA A 26 12.85 1.84 0.67
N LEU A 27 13.86 2.70 0.76
CA LEU A 27 13.76 3.98 1.47
C LEU A 27 12.76 4.96 0.81
N PRO A 28 12.82 5.24 -0.51
CA PRO A 28 11.82 6.08 -1.18
C PRO A 28 10.39 5.54 -1.05
N ILE A 29 10.22 4.22 -1.12
CA ILE A 29 8.91 3.57 -0.98
C ILE A 29 8.36 3.80 0.44
N GLY A 30 9.18 3.59 1.48
CA GLY A 30 8.81 3.86 2.87
C GLY A 30 8.43 5.33 3.11
N LEU A 31 9.17 6.26 2.52
CA LEU A 31 8.85 7.70 2.61
C LEU A 31 7.54 8.05 1.89
N ALA A 32 7.28 7.46 0.72
CA ALA A 32 6.00 7.67 0.02
C ALA A 32 4.82 7.15 0.87
N VAL A 33 4.97 5.99 1.53
CA VAL A 33 3.97 5.51 2.48
C VAL A 33 3.79 6.52 3.62
N PHE A 34 4.87 6.97 4.24
CA PHE A 34 4.83 7.94 5.35
C PHE A 34 4.11 9.23 4.98
N VAL A 35 4.45 9.85 3.84
CA VAL A 35 3.82 11.09 3.38
C VAL A 35 2.33 10.89 3.10
N VAL A 36 1.96 9.78 2.45
CA VAL A 36 0.54 9.49 2.20
C VAL A 36 -0.22 9.31 3.52
N HIS A 37 0.39 8.67 4.53
CA HIS A 37 -0.23 8.55 5.84
C HIS A 37 -0.49 9.92 6.49
N LEU A 38 0.46 10.84 6.44
CA LEU A 38 0.26 12.20 6.98
C LEU A 38 -0.94 12.91 6.35
N ALA A 39 -1.19 12.69 5.06
CA ALA A 39 -2.29 13.32 4.34
C ALA A 39 -3.64 12.60 4.50
N THR A 40 -3.66 11.26 4.54
CA THR A 40 -4.91 10.47 4.41
C THR A 40 -5.42 9.85 5.71
N ILE A 41 -4.66 9.92 6.82
CA ILE A 41 -5.14 9.47 8.15
C ILE A 41 -6.48 10.14 8.54
N PRO A 42 -6.64 11.48 8.44
CA PRO A 42 -7.88 12.15 8.88
C PRO A 42 -9.13 11.77 8.07
N ILE A 43 -8.95 11.20 6.87
CA ILE A 43 -10.05 10.89 5.95
C ILE A 43 -10.47 9.42 6.10
N THR A 44 -9.53 8.49 5.98
CA THR A 44 -9.81 7.04 5.93
C THR A 44 -8.94 6.20 6.85
N GLY A 45 -8.04 6.81 7.63
CA GLY A 45 -7.01 6.08 8.38
C GLY A 45 -5.88 5.52 7.50
N THR A 46 -5.85 5.91 6.21
CA THR A 46 -4.89 5.47 5.18
C THR A 46 -4.94 3.97 4.86
N GLY A 47 -5.71 3.62 3.84
CA GLY A 47 -5.95 2.22 3.46
C GLY A 47 -5.20 1.72 2.23
N ILE A 48 -4.24 2.46 1.66
CA ILE A 48 -3.51 2.25 0.37
C ILE A 48 -2.84 0.87 0.14
N ASN A 49 -3.14 -0.11 0.99
CA ASN A 49 -2.79 -1.51 0.91
C ASN A 49 -4.08 -2.34 1.18
N PRO A 50 -4.68 -2.96 0.15
CA PRO A 50 -5.91 -3.76 0.28
C PRO A 50 -5.79 -4.91 1.29
N ALA A 51 -4.64 -5.58 1.35
CA ALA A 51 -4.40 -6.67 2.31
C ALA A 51 -4.41 -6.17 3.76
N ARG A 52 -3.80 -5.00 4.04
CA ARG A 52 -3.85 -4.33 5.35
C ARG A 52 -5.28 -3.96 5.74
N SER A 53 -6.07 -3.49 4.77
CA SER A 53 -7.46 -3.12 4.99
C SER A 53 -8.34 -4.36 5.23
N LEU A 54 -8.10 -5.46 4.51
CA LEU A 54 -8.83 -6.72 4.67
C LEU A 54 -8.55 -7.37 6.03
N GLY A 55 -7.29 -7.49 6.43
CA GLY A 55 -6.93 -8.09 7.72
C GLY A 55 -7.58 -7.36 8.90
N ALA A 56 -7.61 -6.03 8.86
CA ALA A 56 -8.30 -5.22 9.86
C ALA A 56 -9.83 -5.42 9.82
N ALA A 57 -10.44 -5.51 8.63
CA ALA A 57 -11.88 -5.73 8.49
C ALA A 57 -12.31 -7.11 9.02
N VAL A 58 -11.53 -8.16 8.77
CA VAL A 58 -11.78 -9.52 9.26
C VAL A 58 -11.68 -9.60 10.78
N LEU A 59 -10.62 -9.03 11.38
CA LEU A 59 -10.42 -9.09 12.83
C LEU A 59 -11.41 -8.20 13.60
N TYR A 60 -11.73 -7.02 13.07
CA TYR A 60 -12.64 -6.08 13.72
C TYR A 60 -14.13 -6.45 13.52
N ASN A 61 -14.45 -7.04 12.37
CA ASN A 61 -15.73 -7.64 12.01
C ASN A 61 -16.98 -6.81 12.36
N GLN A 62 -17.01 -5.54 11.93
CA GLN A 62 -18.16 -4.65 12.12
C GLN A 62 -18.90 -4.39 10.80
N HIS A 63 -20.24 -4.32 10.86
CA HIS A 63 -21.09 -4.08 9.68
C HIS A 63 -20.73 -2.80 8.93
N LYS A 64 -20.46 -1.70 9.66
CA LYS A 64 -20.06 -0.42 9.06
C LYS A 64 -18.74 -0.53 8.29
N THR A 65 -17.77 -1.25 8.83
CA THR A 65 -16.46 -1.49 8.20
C THR A 65 -16.62 -2.24 6.89
N TRP A 66 -17.39 -3.33 6.88
CA TRP A 66 -17.66 -4.11 5.68
C TRP A 66 -18.40 -3.31 4.61
N LYS A 67 -19.37 -2.46 4.99
CA LYS A 67 -20.08 -1.58 4.06
C LYS A 67 -19.16 -0.61 3.32
N GLN A 68 -18.09 -0.15 3.96
CA GLN A 68 -17.14 0.80 3.37
C GLN A 68 -15.89 0.12 2.79
N HIS A 69 -15.73 -1.19 2.99
CA HIS A 69 -14.49 -1.91 2.70
C HIS A 69 -14.11 -1.90 1.21
N TRP A 70 -15.09 -1.90 0.32
CA TRP A 70 -14.88 -1.92 -1.13
C TRP A 70 -14.00 -0.76 -1.65
N ILE A 71 -14.03 0.39 -0.96
CA ILE A 71 -13.26 1.58 -1.33
C ILE A 71 -11.75 1.29 -1.28
N PHE A 72 -11.31 0.43 -0.36
CA PHE A 72 -9.91 0.06 -0.20
C PHE A 72 -9.41 -1.01 -1.18
N TRP A 73 -10.28 -1.45 -2.09
CA TRP A 73 -9.94 -2.36 -3.20
C TRP A 73 -10.05 -1.67 -4.55
N VAL A 74 -11.07 -0.83 -4.74
CA VAL A 74 -11.31 -0.12 -6.00
C VAL A 74 -10.38 1.08 -6.18
N GLY A 75 -10.04 1.77 -5.07
CA GLY A 75 -9.17 2.95 -5.08
C GLY A 75 -7.70 2.61 -5.27
#